data_AF-A0A7L2V908-F1
#
_entry.id   AF-A0A7L2V908-F1
#
_cell.length_a   1.000
_cell.length_b   1.000
_cell.length_c   1.000
_cell.angle_alpha   90.00
_cell.angle_beta   90.00
_cell.angle_gamma   90.00
#
_symmetry.space_group_name_H-M   'P 1'
#
loop_
_entity.id
_entity.type
_entity.pdbx_description
1 polymer ?
#
loop_
_entity_poly.entity_id
_entity_poly.type
_entity_poly.pdbx_seq_one_letter_code
_entity_poly.pdbx_strand_id
1 'polypeptide(L)'
;GAAFTCLETAFRLDALHRQMKLLGEDNPVSKLQVKLEPGVNPSNLMNLFTYEKGYCFVYYLSQLCGDPRHFDSFLRAYIEKYKFTSVVAQDLLDSFLNFFPELKEQCVESKAGLEFERWLNATGPPLAEPDLSQGSSLTRPVETLFKLWTTEPLDSVAAASSADLTKWRTFQTVLFLDRLLDGSPLPHEVIKKLSECYSSQLDSMNAEIRIRWLQIVVRNDYYPDLYKVRRFLENQMSRMYTIPLYEDLCTGTLKSFALEIFYQTQNQLHPNLRKTIQQILSQGLNPLPAIDTTAVTTDTPAMVLEDKVSEATNGAISLRDVNVSA
;
A
#
# COMPACT_ATOMS: atom_id res chain seq x y z
N GLY A 1 0.48 6.88 -22.47
CA GLY A 1 0.98 8.24 -22.77
C GLY A 1 1.31 8.94 -21.47
N ALA A 2 2.20 9.94 -21.49
CA ALA A 2 2.81 10.52 -20.28
C ALA A 2 1.79 10.88 -19.18
N ALA A 3 0.69 11.55 -19.52
CA ALA A 3 -0.34 11.93 -18.54
C ALA A 3 -0.93 10.73 -17.77
N PHE A 4 -1.17 9.61 -18.44
CA PHE A 4 -1.70 8.40 -17.80
C PHE A 4 -0.65 7.73 -16.90
N THR A 5 0.60 7.66 -17.35
CA THR A 5 1.71 7.15 -16.54
C THR A 5 1.93 8.00 -15.29
N CYS A 6 1.83 9.32 -15.39
CA CYS A 6 1.89 10.22 -14.24
C CYS A 6 0.71 10.00 -13.28
N LEU A 7 -0.51 9.77 -13.79
CA LEU A 7 -1.67 9.44 -12.95
C LEU A 7 -1.47 8.14 -12.17
N GLU A 8 -1.02 7.08 -12.85
CA GLU A 8 -0.71 5.79 -12.22
C GLU A 8 0.39 5.95 -11.17
N THR A 9 1.44 6.71 -11.49
CA THR A 9 2.53 7.00 -10.57
C THR A 9 2.06 7.79 -9.34
N ALA A 10 1.20 8.80 -9.53
CA ALA A 10 0.62 9.57 -8.42
C ALA A 10 -0.11 8.65 -7.43
N PHE A 11 -0.96 7.77 -7.97
CA PHE A 11 -1.68 6.78 -7.18
C PHE A 11 -0.73 5.85 -6.40
N ARG A 12 0.31 5.35 -7.06
CA ARG A 12 1.28 4.42 -6.46
C ARG A 12 2.15 5.07 -5.38
N LEU A 13 2.59 6.31 -5.60
CA LEU A 13 3.34 7.08 -4.59
C LEU A 13 2.49 7.42 -3.37
N ASP A 14 1.23 7.83 -3.57
CA ASP A 14 0.30 8.05 -2.46
C ASP A 14 0.13 6.76 -1.61
N ALA A 15 0.04 5.59 -2.26
CA ALA A 15 -0.02 4.31 -1.56
C ALA A 15 1.26 4.01 -0.77
N LEU A 16 2.45 4.29 -1.34
CA LEU A 16 3.73 4.17 -0.64
C LEU A 16 3.78 5.09 0.58
N HIS A 17 3.40 6.37 0.45
CA HIS A 17 3.42 7.33 1.55
C HIS A 17 2.47 6.93 2.68
N ARG A 18 1.30 6.37 2.36
CA ARG A 18 0.39 5.79 3.37
C ARG A 18 1.03 4.62 4.11
N GLN A 19 1.68 3.72 3.38
CA GLN A 19 2.37 2.59 4.01
C GLN A 19 3.52 3.06 4.91
N MET A 20 4.27 4.08 4.49
CA MET A 20 5.31 4.70 5.31
C MET A 20 4.76 5.30 6.60
N LYS A 21 3.63 6.01 6.53
CA LYS A 21 2.99 6.61 7.71
C LYS A 21 2.59 5.56 8.75
N LEU A 22 2.19 4.37 8.31
CA LEU A 22 1.80 3.27 9.20
C LEU A 22 3.00 2.53 9.80
N LEU A 23 4.04 2.27 9.00
CA LEU A 23 5.19 1.48 9.43
C LEU A 23 6.28 2.29 10.13
N GLY A 24 6.28 3.62 9.95
CA GLY A 24 7.35 4.52 10.36
C GLY A 24 8.48 4.61 9.33
N GLU A 25 9.12 5.77 9.25
CA GLU A 25 10.16 6.06 8.25
C GLU A 25 11.45 5.24 8.47
N ASP A 26 11.77 4.90 9.72
CA ASP A 26 12.99 4.16 10.06
C ASP A 26 12.83 2.63 9.99
N ASN A 27 11.69 2.14 9.48
CA ASN A 27 11.42 0.71 9.44
C ASN A 27 12.39 -0.01 8.48
N PRO A 28 13.13 -1.05 8.92
CA PRO A 28 14.07 -1.77 8.05
C PRO A 28 13.47 -2.35 6.77
N VAL A 29 12.17 -2.63 6.75
CA VAL A 29 11.47 -3.14 5.56
C VAL A 29 11.32 -2.11 4.44
N SER A 30 11.57 -0.83 4.73
CA SER A 30 11.53 0.28 3.76
C SER A 30 12.79 0.41 2.91
N LYS A 31 13.81 -0.41 3.19
CA LYS A 31 15.02 -0.50 2.37
C LYS A 31 14.66 -1.13 1.03
N LEU A 32 15.25 -0.64 -0.05
CA LEU A 32 15.05 -1.22 -1.37
C LEU A 32 15.73 -2.60 -1.47
N GLN A 33 16.91 -2.74 -0.86
CA GLN A 33 17.61 -4.01 -0.73
C GLN A 33 17.41 -4.58 0.68
N VAL A 34 16.35 -5.37 0.84
CA VAL A 34 16.07 -6.06 2.10
C VAL A 34 16.98 -7.28 2.25
N LYS A 35 17.65 -7.40 3.39
CA LYS A 35 18.39 -8.61 3.76
C LYS A 35 17.43 -9.64 4.34
N LEU A 36 17.36 -10.81 3.71
CA LEU A 36 16.57 -11.93 4.18
C LEU A 36 17.35 -12.69 5.26
N GLU A 37 16.96 -12.51 6.51
CA GLU A 37 17.54 -13.28 7.62
C GLU A 37 17.04 -14.73 7.61
N PRO A 38 17.86 -15.72 7.97
CA PRO A 38 17.44 -17.12 8.07
C PRO A 38 16.21 -17.29 8.96
N GLY A 39 15.23 -18.06 8.49
CA GLY A 39 13.98 -18.31 9.22
C GLY A 39 12.89 -17.25 9.01
N VAL A 40 13.18 -16.14 8.32
CA VAL A 40 12.15 -15.16 7.94
C VAL A 40 11.44 -15.64 6.68
N ASN A 41 10.11 -15.73 6.75
CA ASN A 41 9.29 -16.06 5.59
C ASN A 41 9.29 -14.88 4.59
N PRO A 42 9.77 -15.06 3.33
CA PRO A 42 9.84 -13.98 2.35
C PRO A 42 8.48 -13.34 2.04
N SER A 43 7.38 -14.09 2.15
CA SER A 43 6.04 -13.56 1.93
C SER A 43 5.62 -12.49 2.94
N ASN A 44 6.27 -12.44 4.11
CA ASN A 44 6.06 -11.39 5.10
C ASN A 44 6.77 -10.09 4.71
N LEU A 45 7.74 -10.12 3.79
CA LEU A 45 8.56 -8.96 3.41
C LEU A 45 8.10 -8.32 2.09
N MET A 46 7.10 -8.89 1.42
CA MET A 46 6.50 -8.28 0.24
C MET A 46 5.77 -7.00 0.64
N ASN A 47 6.27 -5.86 0.17
CA ASN A 47 5.73 -4.52 0.48
C ASN A 47 5.82 -3.59 -0.73
N LEU A 48 5.16 -2.44 -0.67
CA LEU A 48 5.19 -1.46 -1.76
C LEU A 48 6.58 -0.84 -1.93
N PHE A 49 7.42 -0.80 -0.88
CA PHE A 49 8.76 -0.20 -0.98
C PHE A 49 9.61 -0.83 -2.07
N THR A 50 9.61 -2.16 -2.19
CA THR A 50 10.41 -2.83 -3.23
C THR A 50 10.00 -2.40 -4.63
N TYR A 51 8.68 -2.25 -4.86
CA TYR A 51 8.13 -1.87 -6.16
C TYR A 51 8.29 -0.37 -6.43
N GLU A 52 7.85 0.48 -5.49
CA GLU A 52 7.74 1.92 -5.70
C GLU A 52 9.07 2.64 -5.51
N LYS A 53 9.87 2.27 -4.50
CA LYS A 53 11.21 2.82 -4.32
C LYS A 53 12.14 2.34 -5.42
N GLY A 54 11.97 1.09 -5.85
CA GLY A 54 12.67 0.53 -7.02
C GLY A 54 12.32 1.28 -8.31
N TYR A 55 11.03 1.54 -8.54
CA TYR A 55 10.56 2.35 -9.66
C TYR A 55 11.14 3.78 -9.62
N CYS A 56 11.13 4.45 -8.46
CA CYS A 56 11.72 5.77 -8.31
C CYS A 56 13.22 5.77 -8.59
N PHE A 57 13.94 4.75 -8.15
CA PHE A 57 15.37 4.63 -8.43
C PHE A 57 15.65 4.41 -9.91
N VAL A 58 14.92 3.51 -10.57
CA VAL A 58 15.02 3.27 -12.02
C VAL A 58 14.66 4.53 -12.82
N TYR A 59 13.64 5.28 -12.39
CA TYR A 59 13.30 6.58 -12.98
C TYR A 59 14.45 7.58 -12.82
N TYR A 60 15.06 7.67 -11.63
CA TYR A 60 16.22 8.53 -11.38
C TYR A 60 17.39 8.17 -12.31
N LEU A 61 17.70 6.88 -12.49
CA LEU A 61 18.72 6.45 -13.45
C LEU A 61 18.38 6.88 -14.89
N SER A 62 17.11 6.78 -15.29
CA SER A 62 16.66 7.27 -16.59
C SER A 62 16.84 8.79 -16.75
N GLN A 63 16.62 9.57 -15.68
CA GLN A 63 16.86 11.02 -15.71
C GLN A 63 18.33 11.37 -15.87
N LEU A 64 19.25 10.58 -15.29
CA LEU A 64 20.69 10.77 -15.47
C LEU A 64 21.10 10.64 -16.94
N CYS A 65 20.40 9.80 -17.72
CA CYS A 65 20.65 9.63 -19.15
C CYS A 65 20.15 10.80 -20.02
N GLY A 66 19.36 11.72 -19.47
CA GLY A 66 18.79 12.91 -20.13
C GLY A 66 17.69 12.64 -21.18
N ASP A 67 17.79 11.56 -21.96
CA ASP A 67 16.79 11.12 -22.94
C ASP A 67 16.31 9.70 -22.61
N PRO A 68 14.99 9.46 -22.48
CA PRO A 68 14.45 8.13 -22.25
C PRO A 68 14.93 7.08 -23.27
N ARG A 69 15.21 7.47 -24.52
CA ARG A 69 15.70 6.55 -25.57
C ARG A 69 17.11 6.02 -25.30
N HIS A 70 17.95 6.80 -24.61
CA HIS A 70 19.27 6.32 -24.15
C HIS A 70 19.09 5.26 -23.08
N PHE A 71 18.19 5.50 -22.12
CA PHE A 71 17.87 4.52 -21.09
C PHE A 71 17.26 3.24 -21.68
N ASP A 72 16.36 3.34 -22.66
CA ASP A 72 15.81 2.18 -23.38
C ASP A 72 16.90 1.36 -24.10
N SER A 73 17.93 2.04 -24.64
CA SER A 73 19.06 1.38 -25.28
C SER A 73 19.91 0.60 -24.27
N PHE A 74 20.14 1.19 -23.10
CA PHE A 74 20.78 0.50 -21.97
C PHE A 74 19.95 -0.71 -21.52
N LEU A 75 18.64 -0.56 -21.29
CA LEU A 75 17.77 -1.65 -20.87
C LEU A 75 17.82 -2.83 -21.86
N ARG A 76 17.82 -2.55 -23.16
CA ARG A 76 17.97 -3.59 -24.19
C ARG A 76 19.32 -4.32 -24.08
N ALA A 77 20.42 -3.58 -23.94
CA ALA A 77 21.75 -4.17 -23.79
C ALA A 77 21.89 -4.97 -22.50
N TYR A 78 21.34 -4.48 -21.40
CA TYR A 78 21.30 -5.16 -20.10
C TYR A 78 20.54 -6.48 -20.18
N ILE A 79 19.32 -6.47 -20.73
CA ILE A 79 18.52 -7.70 -20.91
C ILE A 79 19.24 -8.69 -21.81
N GLU A 80 19.84 -8.23 -22.92
CA GLU A 80 20.57 -9.12 -23.83
C GLU A 80 21.81 -9.75 -23.19
N LYS A 81 22.52 -9.00 -22.32
CA LYS A 81 23.69 -9.49 -21.58
C LYS A 81 23.33 -10.53 -20.52
N TYR A 82 22.22 -10.33 -19.80
CA TYR A 82 21.87 -11.13 -18.62
C TYR A 82 20.70 -12.10 -18.83
N LYS A 83 20.12 -12.18 -20.04
CA LYS A 83 19.10 -13.20 -20.34
C LYS A 83 19.60 -14.60 -19.98
N PHE A 84 18.73 -15.40 -19.37
CA PHE A 84 19.04 -16.74 -18.87
C PHE A 84 20.07 -16.79 -17.72
N THR A 85 20.31 -15.68 -17.03
CA THR A 85 21.17 -15.61 -15.84
C THR A 85 20.43 -14.99 -14.65
N SER A 86 20.99 -15.14 -13.44
CA SER A 86 20.54 -14.43 -12.24
C SER A 86 21.54 -13.33 -11.92
N VAL A 87 21.03 -12.19 -11.45
CA VAL A 87 21.80 -10.96 -11.22
C VAL A 87 21.45 -10.38 -9.86
N VAL A 88 22.39 -9.65 -9.28
CA VAL A 88 22.17 -8.83 -8.09
C VAL A 88 22.13 -7.34 -8.45
N ALA A 89 21.73 -6.49 -7.50
CA ALA A 89 21.65 -5.04 -7.72
C ALA A 89 22.98 -4.44 -8.22
N GLN A 90 24.12 -4.93 -7.71
CA GLN A 90 25.44 -4.47 -8.14
C GLN A 90 25.70 -4.72 -9.64
N ASP A 91 25.26 -5.85 -10.18
CA ASP A 91 25.41 -6.16 -11.61
C ASP A 91 24.68 -5.13 -12.49
N LEU A 92 23.51 -4.67 -12.05
CA LEU A 92 22.75 -3.61 -12.73
C LEU A 92 23.51 -2.29 -12.72
N LEU A 93 24.00 -1.88 -11.54
CA LEU A 93 24.69 -0.59 -11.37
C LEU A 93 26.02 -0.56 -12.13
N ASP A 94 26.82 -1.62 -12.04
CA ASP A 94 28.07 -1.75 -12.78
C ASP A 94 27.81 -1.76 -14.29
N SER A 95 26.77 -2.49 -14.74
CA SER A 95 26.40 -2.50 -16.15
C SER A 95 25.91 -1.12 -16.64
N PHE A 96 25.20 -0.37 -15.81
CA PHE A 96 24.73 0.98 -16.12
C PHE A 96 25.91 1.95 -16.29
N LEU A 97 26.82 1.99 -15.32
CA LEU A 97 27.99 2.88 -15.35
C LEU A 97 28.98 2.53 -16.45
N ASN A 98 29.12 1.24 -16.79
CA ASN A 98 29.96 0.82 -17.92
C ASN A 98 29.31 1.11 -19.28
N PHE A 99 27.97 1.18 -19.35
CA PHE A 99 27.25 1.55 -20.58
C PHE A 99 27.29 3.07 -20.83
N PHE A 100 27.31 3.87 -19.77
CA PHE A 100 27.41 5.34 -19.80
C PHE A 100 28.71 5.82 -19.16
N PRO A 101 29.87 5.69 -19.84
CA PRO A 101 31.17 6.07 -19.28
C PRO A 101 31.23 7.53 -18.83
N GLU A 102 30.51 8.44 -19.50
CA GLU A 102 30.41 9.84 -19.12
C GLU A 102 29.75 10.06 -17.75
N LEU A 103 28.77 9.24 -17.37
CA LEU A 103 28.13 9.29 -16.06
C LEU A 103 29.07 8.73 -14.97
N LYS A 104 29.85 7.71 -15.33
CA LYS A 104 30.89 7.14 -14.45
C LYS A 104 32.00 8.15 -14.17
N GLU A 105 32.47 8.86 -15.19
CA GLU A 105 33.46 9.94 -15.06
C GLU A 105 32.95 11.10 -14.19
N GLN A 106 31.64 11.37 -14.22
CA GLN A 106 30.98 12.35 -13.35
C GLN A 106 30.73 11.84 -11.92
N CYS A 107 31.08 10.59 -11.62
CA CYS A 107 30.89 9.95 -10.32
C CYS A 107 29.44 10.02 -9.81
N VAL A 108 28.45 9.84 -10.70
CA VAL A 108 27.02 9.98 -10.34
C VAL A 108 26.58 9.00 -9.23
N GLU A 109 27.25 7.86 -9.11
CA GLU A 109 27.04 6.85 -8.06
C GLU A 109 27.31 7.37 -6.64
N SER A 110 28.15 8.40 -6.51
CA SER A 110 28.59 9.01 -5.25
C SER A 110 28.10 10.46 -5.10
N LYS A 111 27.12 10.86 -5.91
CA LYS A 111 26.53 12.21 -5.82
C LYS A 111 25.90 12.40 -4.44
N ALA A 112 26.36 13.43 -3.72
CA ALA A 112 25.93 13.72 -2.36
C ALA A 112 24.39 13.75 -2.23
N GLY A 113 23.87 12.91 -1.34
CA GLY A 113 22.45 12.75 -1.06
C GLY A 113 21.68 11.85 -2.03
N LEU A 114 22.29 11.41 -3.13
CA LEU A 114 21.69 10.55 -4.16
C LEU A 114 22.60 9.34 -4.47
N GLU A 115 23.43 8.95 -3.52
CA GLU A 115 24.38 7.86 -3.66
C GLU A 115 23.64 6.55 -3.94
N PHE A 116 24.15 5.72 -4.86
CA PHE A 116 23.49 4.46 -5.21
C PHE A 116 23.38 3.51 -4.00
N GLU A 117 24.41 3.46 -3.16
CA GLU A 117 24.38 2.74 -1.88
C GLU A 117 23.26 3.22 -0.95
N ARG A 118 23.03 4.54 -0.93
CA ARG A 118 21.96 5.14 -0.13
C ARG A 118 20.58 4.75 -0.68
N TRP A 119 20.40 4.74 -2.01
CA TRP A 119 19.17 4.25 -2.64
C TRP A 119 18.82 2.81 -2.24
N LEU A 120 19.82 1.94 -2.19
CA LEU A 120 19.63 0.52 -1.85
C LEU A 120 19.36 0.32 -0.36
N ASN A 121 20.12 0.99 0.51
CA ASN A 121 20.23 0.63 1.93
C ASN A 121 19.56 1.60 2.92
N ALA A 122 19.20 2.82 2.50
CA ALA A 122 18.53 3.77 3.39
C ALA A 122 17.06 3.39 3.61
N THR A 123 16.60 3.55 4.84
CA THR A 123 15.17 3.48 5.20
C THR A 123 14.44 4.75 4.75
N GLY A 124 13.11 4.72 4.81
CA GLY A 124 12.27 5.89 4.54
C GLY A 124 11.93 6.06 3.04
N PRO A 125 11.56 7.29 2.64
CA PRO A 125 11.06 7.55 1.29
C PRO A 125 12.12 7.32 0.20
N PRO A 126 11.70 7.29 -1.08
CA PRO A 126 12.63 7.47 -2.19
C PRO A 126 13.45 8.75 -2.04
N LEU A 127 14.72 8.75 -2.48
CA LEU A 127 15.58 9.94 -2.40
C LEU A 127 15.19 11.02 -3.41
N ALA A 128 14.51 10.60 -4.49
CA ALA A 128 13.89 11.47 -5.48
C ALA A 128 12.63 10.80 -6.00
N GLU A 129 11.61 11.60 -6.34
CA GLU A 129 10.36 11.13 -6.94
C GLU A 129 10.22 11.67 -8.37
N PRO A 130 9.50 10.97 -9.25
CA PRO A 130 9.26 11.43 -10.61
C PRO A 130 8.50 12.76 -10.71
N ASP A 131 8.79 13.55 -11.75
CA ASP A 131 7.94 14.70 -12.08
C ASP A 131 6.59 14.23 -12.66
N LEU A 132 5.51 14.57 -11.97
CA LEU A 132 4.14 14.20 -12.34
C LEU A 132 3.37 15.33 -13.02
N SER A 133 4.02 16.45 -13.35
CA SER A 133 3.40 17.63 -13.94
C SER A 133 2.54 17.33 -15.17
N GLN A 134 3.00 16.40 -16.03
CA GLN A 134 2.29 15.96 -17.23
C GLN A 134 0.96 15.23 -16.95
N GLY A 135 0.77 14.73 -15.73
CA GLY A 135 -0.48 14.10 -15.25
C GLY A 135 -1.55 15.09 -14.81
N SER A 136 -1.23 16.40 -14.73
CA SER A 136 -2.12 17.43 -14.17
C SER A 136 -3.51 17.46 -14.80
N SER A 137 -3.64 17.16 -16.09
CA SER A 137 -4.93 17.12 -16.79
C SER A 137 -5.86 16.02 -16.28
N LEU A 138 -5.32 14.97 -15.66
CA LEU A 138 -6.07 13.86 -15.07
C LEU A 138 -6.19 13.96 -13.55
N THR A 139 -5.20 14.54 -12.86
CA THR A 139 -5.20 14.66 -11.39
C THR A 139 -5.93 15.90 -10.87
N ARG A 140 -5.85 17.06 -11.56
CA ARG A 140 -6.55 18.28 -11.10
C ARG A 140 -8.08 18.13 -11.00
N PRO A 141 -8.78 17.43 -11.91
CA PRO A 141 -10.21 17.16 -11.74
C PRO A 141 -10.51 16.36 -10.46
N VAL A 142 -9.63 15.42 -10.09
CA VAL A 142 -9.75 14.63 -8.86
C VAL A 142 -9.61 15.53 -7.63
N GLU A 143 -8.57 16.37 -7.59
CA GLU A 143 -8.36 17.33 -6.49
C GLU A 143 -9.51 18.32 -6.37
N THR A 144 -10.04 18.79 -7.49
CA THR A 144 -11.16 19.73 -7.52
C THR A 144 -12.43 19.08 -6.95
N LEU A 145 -12.77 17.88 -7.40
CA LEU A 145 -13.92 17.14 -6.89
C LEU A 145 -13.78 16.83 -5.40
N PHE A 146 -12.61 16.36 -4.98
CA PHE A 146 -12.31 16.10 -3.56
C PHE A 146 -12.51 17.34 -2.69
N LYS A 147 -11.98 18.50 -3.11
CA LYS A 147 -12.17 19.77 -2.40
C LYS A 147 -13.65 20.14 -2.29
N LEU A 148 -14.43 20.01 -3.37
CA LEU A 148 -15.86 20.34 -3.34
C LEU A 148 -16.63 19.47 -2.35
N TRP A 149 -16.31 18.17 -2.25
CA TRP A 149 -16.94 17.26 -1.28
C TRP A 149 -16.49 17.45 0.17
N THR A 150 -15.36 18.12 0.39
CA THR A 150 -14.76 18.34 1.73
C THR A 150 -14.79 19.81 2.16
N THR A 151 -15.42 20.69 1.38
CA THR A 151 -15.58 22.11 1.72
C THR A 151 -16.68 22.29 2.77
N GLU A 152 -16.49 23.24 3.69
CA GLU A 152 -17.51 23.68 4.64
C GLU A 152 -17.92 25.14 4.37
N PRO A 153 -19.21 25.43 4.10
CA PRO A 153 -20.34 24.50 4.01
C PRO A 153 -20.33 23.66 2.72
N LEU A 154 -20.91 22.45 2.79
CA LEU A 154 -21.03 21.54 1.65
C LEU A 154 -22.04 22.07 0.62
N ASP A 155 -21.59 22.33 -0.61
CA ASP A 155 -22.46 22.47 -1.78
C ASP A 155 -22.49 21.17 -2.58
N SER A 156 -23.38 20.25 -2.16
CA SER A 156 -23.49 18.94 -2.80
C SER A 156 -23.95 19.00 -4.26
N VAL A 157 -24.66 20.08 -4.67
CA VAL A 157 -25.15 20.22 -6.04
C VAL A 157 -24.00 20.62 -6.95
N ALA A 158 -23.17 21.58 -6.53
CA ALA A 158 -21.95 21.93 -7.22
C ALA A 158 -20.98 20.74 -7.28
N ALA A 159 -20.78 20.03 -6.17
CA ALA A 159 -19.90 18.86 -6.12
C ALA A 159 -20.37 17.75 -7.08
N ALA A 160 -21.65 17.36 -7.01
CA ALA A 160 -22.22 16.29 -7.82
C ALA A 160 -22.20 16.59 -9.33
N SER A 161 -22.39 17.85 -9.71
CA SER A 161 -22.39 18.28 -11.12
C SER A 161 -21.00 18.58 -11.69
N SER A 162 -19.97 18.72 -10.83
CA SER A 162 -18.61 19.10 -11.26
C SER A 162 -17.89 18.01 -12.06
N ALA A 163 -18.23 16.74 -11.86
CA ALA A 163 -17.56 15.62 -12.50
C ALA A 163 -18.51 14.45 -12.80
N ASP A 164 -18.37 13.90 -14.00
CA ASP A 164 -19.00 12.65 -14.42
C ASP A 164 -17.99 11.51 -14.28
N LEU A 165 -18.12 10.73 -13.20
CA LEU A 165 -17.21 9.63 -12.88
C LEU A 165 -17.23 8.51 -13.94
N THR A 166 -18.24 8.45 -14.84
CA THR A 166 -18.29 7.43 -15.90
C THR A 166 -17.26 7.69 -17.00
N LYS A 167 -16.83 8.95 -17.15
CA LYS A 167 -15.83 9.38 -18.13
C LYS A 167 -14.40 9.28 -17.60
N TRP A 168 -14.25 9.04 -16.30
CA TRP A 168 -12.95 8.97 -15.65
C TRP A 168 -12.24 7.66 -15.93
N ARG A 169 -10.91 7.72 -15.99
CA ARG A 169 -10.08 6.52 -15.98
C ARG A 169 -10.15 5.86 -14.59
N THR A 170 -9.93 4.54 -14.52
CA THR A 170 -9.95 3.80 -13.25
C THR A 170 -9.12 4.46 -12.16
N PHE A 171 -7.86 4.82 -12.46
CA PHE A 171 -6.97 5.46 -11.50
C PHE A 171 -7.43 6.85 -11.04
N GLN A 172 -8.21 7.60 -11.83
CA GLN A 172 -8.77 8.88 -11.37
C GLN A 172 -9.83 8.65 -10.30
N THR A 173 -10.75 7.70 -10.55
CA THR A 173 -11.80 7.36 -9.59
C THR A 173 -11.21 6.73 -8.33
N VAL A 174 -10.23 5.85 -8.49
CA VAL A 174 -9.46 5.27 -7.37
C VAL A 174 -8.79 6.36 -6.55
N LEU A 175 -8.07 7.30 -7.19
CA LEU A 175 -7.41 8.40 -6.49
C LEU A 175 -8.41 9.27 -5.71
N PHE A 176 -9.57 9.56 -6.29
CA PHE A 176 -10.63 10.30 -5.60
C PHE A 176 -11.14 9.56 -4.35
N LEU A 177 -11.44 8.26 -4.48
CA LEU A 177 -11.92 7.47 -3.35
C LEU A 177 -10.85 7.28 -2.28
N ASP A 178 -9.58 7.12 -2.66
CA ASP A 178 -8.45 7.04 -1.73
C ASP A 178 -8.33 8.34 -0.91
N ARG A 179 -8.49 9.51 -1.52
CA ARG A 179 -8.47 10.79 -0.78
C ARG A 179 -9.63 10.91 0.21
N LEU A 180 -10.81 10.38 -0.13
CA LEU A 180 -11.94 10.29 0.81
C LEU A 180 -11.69 9.28 1.93
N LEU A 181 -11.02 8.16 1.64
CA LEU A 181 -10.60 7.18 2.64
C LEU A 181 -9.59 7.75 3.63
N ASP A 182 -8.65 8.56 3.16
CA ASP A 182 -7.64 9.23 3.99
C ASP A 182 -8.26 10.23 4.97
N GLY A 183 -9.41 10.81 4.62
CA GLY A 183 -10.20 11.70 5.48
C GLY A 183 -11.31 11.02 6.27
N SER A 184 -11.46 9.70 6.20
CA SER A 184 -12.54 8.98 6.89
C SER A 184 -12.28 8.82 8.40
N PRO A 185 -13.30 8.87 9.27
CA PRO A 185 -14.72 9.05 8.94
C PRO A 185 -15.06 10.48 8.49
N LEU A 186 -15.89 10.55 7.45
CA LEU A 186 -16.43 11.77 6.86
C LEU A 186 -17.67 12.25 7.66
N PRO A 187 -18.02 13.55 7.58
CA PRO A 187 -19.29 14.04 8.12
C PRO A 187 -20.49 13.27 7.55
N HIS A 188 -21.49 12.98 8.39
CA HIS A 188 -22.65 12.16 7.99
C HIS A 188 -23.38 12.70 6.75
N GLU A 189 -23.50 14.02 6.63
CA GLU A 189 -24.11 14.67 5.46
C GLU A 189 -23.33 14.37 4.17
N VAL A 190 -22.00 14.41 4.24
CA VAL A 190 -21.10 14.15 3.10
C VAL A 190 -21.26 12.71 2.60
N ILE A 191 -21.18 11.71 3.49
CA ILE A 191 -21.31 10.30 3.09
C ILE A 191 -22.70 9.99 2.53
N LYS A 192 -23.76 10.56 3.13
CA LYS A 192 -25.12 10.42 2.62
C LYS A 192 -25.23 10.97 1.20
N LYS A 193 -24.72 12.17 0.95
CA LYS A 193 -24.77 12.82 -0.37
C LYS A 193 -23.88 12.11 -1.41
N LEU A 194 -22.68 11.67 -1.02
CA LEU A 194 -21.83 10.83 -1.86
C LEU A 194 -22.55 9.53 -2.27
N SER A 195 -23.24 8.90 -1.32
CA SER A 195 -24.01 7.69 -1.59
C SER A 195 -25.17 7.94 -2.55
N GLU A 196 -25.93 9.02 -2.34
CA GLU A 196 -27.04 9.43 -3.22
C GLU A 196 -26.54 9.68 -4.66
N CYS A 197 -25.37 10.30 -4.83
CA CYS A 197 -24.83 10.67 -6.13
C CYS A 197 -24.12 9.52 -6.86
N TYR A 198 -23.32 8.73 -6.16
CA TYR A 198 -22.33 7.86 -6.81
C TYR A 198 -22.47 6.38 -6.48
N SER A 199 -23.14 5.99 -5.39
CA SER A 199 -23.08 4.61 -4.91
C SER A 199 -23.57 3.58 -5.94
N SER A 200 -24.68 3.86 -6.64
CA SER A 200 -25.17 2.97 -7.70
C SER A 200 -24.19 2.86 -8.87
N GLN A 201 -23.49 3.94 -9.20
CA GLN A 201 -22.53 3.95 -10.28
C GLN A 201 -21.28 3.17 -9.88
N LEU A 202 -20.70 3.48 -8.72
CA LEU A 202 -19.49 2.85 -8.20
C LEU A 202 -19.65 1.33 -8.06
N ASP A 203 -20.84 0.87 -7.66
CA ASP A 203 -21.17 -0.55 -7.53
C ASP A 203 -21.14 -1.33 -8.86
N SER A 204 -21.32 -0.64 -9.99
CA SER A 204 -21.22 -1.22 -11.34
C SER A 204 -19.80 -1.23 -11.92
N MET A 205 -18.86 -0.54 -11.28
CA MET A 205 -17.48 -0.41 -11.77
C MET A 205 -16.63 -1.64 -11.42
N ASN A 206 -15.36 -1.62 -11.81
CA ASN A 206 -14.43 -2.72 -11.53
C ASN A 206 -14.16 -2.87 -10.02
N ALA A 207 -13.59 -4.03 -9.64
CA ALA A 207 -13.39 -4.39 -8.24
C ALA A 207 -12.49 -3.41 -7.47
N GLU A 208 -11.47 -2.79 -8.09
CA GLU A 208 -10.58 -1.81 -7.44
C GLU A 208 -11.34 -0.55 -6.99
N ILE A 209 -12.34 -0.12 -7.76
CA ILE A 209 -13.17 1.03 -7.39
C ILE A 209 -14.18 0.62 -6.32
N ARG A 210 -14.83 -0.54 -6.53
CA ARG A 210 -15.85 -1.05 -5.61
C ARG A 210 -15.30 -1.25 -4.21
N ILE A 211 -14.12 -1.88 -4.06
CA ILE A 211 -13.52 -2.11 -2.75
C ILE A 211 -13.32 -0.80 -1.98
N ARG A 212 -12.80 0.25 -2.63
CA ARG A 212 -12.56 1.55 -1.98
C ARG A 212 -13.86 2.21 -1.53
N TRP A 213 -14.90 2.18 -2.36
CA TRP A 213 -16.22 2.66 -1.93
C TRP A 213 -16.75 1.90 -0.71
N LEU A 214 -16.61 0.57 -0.70
CA LEU A 214 -17.07 -0.25 0.40
C LEU A 214 -16.25 -0.03 1.68
N GLN A 215 -14.95 0.23 1.57
CA GLN A 215 -14.14 0.66 2.71
C GLN A 215 -14.61 2.01 3.26
N ILE A 216 -14.99 2.97 2.41
CA ILE A 216 -15.60 4.24 2.87
C ILE A 216 -16.88 3.93 3.63
N VAL A 217 -17.78 3.11 3.07
CA VAL A 217 -19.04 2.71 3.72
C VAL A 217 -18.78 2.12 5.10
N VAL A 218 -17.82 1.20 5.23
CA VAL A 218 -17.47 0.54 6.50
C VAL A 218 -16.84 1.51 7.49
N ARG A 219 -15.85 2.30 7.08
CA ARG A 219 -15.16 3.27 7.97
C ARG A 219 -16.06 4.41 8.44
N ASN A 220 -17.21 4.61 7.79
CA ASN A 220 -18.21 5.62 8.14
C ASN A 220 -19.45 5.02 8.82
N ASP A 221 -19.45 3.72 9.15
CA ASP A 221 -20.61 2.99 9.69
C ASP A 221 -21.92 3.28 8.91
N TYR A 222 -21.83 3.38 7.58
CA TYR A 222 -22.95 3.81 6.74
C TYR A 222 -23.89 2.65 6.38
N TYR A 223 -24.81 2.35 7.30
CA TYR A 223 -25.77 1.24 7.22
C TYR A 223 -26.53 1.08 5.88
N PRO A 224 -27.02 2.14 5.20
CA PRO A 224 -27.80 1.99 3.98
C PRO A 224 -27.10 1.20 2.86
N ASP A 225 -25.76 1.22 2.83
CA ASP A 225 -24.97 0.52 1.80
C ASP A 225 -24.31 -0.77 2.30
N LEU A 226 -24.49 -1.19 3.56
CA LEU A 226 -23.85 -2.41 4.08
C LEU A 226 -24.22 -3.69 3.32
N TYR A 227 -25.41 -3.75 2.72
CA TYR A 227 -25.78 -4.90 1.90
C TYR A 227 -24.86 -5.09 0.68
N LYS A 228 -24.26 -3.99 0.16
CA LYS A 228 -23.27 -4.04 -0.93
C LYS A 228 -21.95 -4.63 -0.45
N VAL A 229 -21.55 -4.33 0.80
CA VAL A 229 -20.37 -4.92 1.46
C VAL A 229 -20.52 -6.44 1.53
N ARG A 230 -21.67 -6.91 2.03
CA ARG A 230 -21.99 -8.35 2.08
C ARG A 230 -21.91 -9.00 0.70
N ARG A 231 -22.65 -8.47 -0.26
CA ARG A 231 -22.69 -9.03 -1.62
C ARG A 231 -21.31 -9.06 -2.28
N PHE A 232 -20.46 -8.07 -2.01
CA PHE A 232 -19.09 -8.06 -2.53
C PHE A 232 -18.26 -9.19 -1.91
N LEU A 233 -18.30 -9.35 -0.58
CA LEU A 233 -17.56 -10.41 0.13
C LEU A 233 -18.06 -11.82 -0.17
N GLU A 234 -19.34 -12.00 -0.49
CA GLU A 234 -19.90 -13.28 -0.94
C GLU A 234 -19.40 -13.71 -2.32
N ASN A 235 -19.05 -12.75 -3.18
CA ASN A 235 -18.68 -13.00 -4.57
C ASN A 235 -17.18 -12.79 -4.86
N GLN A 236 -16.40 -12.25 -3.91
CA GLN A 236 -14.97 -12.05 -4.06
C GLN A 236 -14.12 -12.90 -3.14
N MET A 237 -13.13 -13.53 -3.77
CA MET A 237 -12.18 -14.43 -3.12
C MET A 237 -10.73 -13.94 -3.24
N SER A 238 -10.52 -12.78 -3.86
CA SER A 238 -9.19 -12.17 -3.98
C SER A 238 -8.72 -11.68 -2.61
N ARG A 239 -7.53 -12.14 -2.21
CA ARG A 239 -6.87 -11.67 -0.99
C ARG A 239 -6.78 -10.14 -0.93
N MET A 240 -6.51 -9.50 -2.06
CA MET A 240 -6.33 -8.04 -2.15
C MET A 240 -7.58 -7.24 -1.79
N TYR A 241 -8.77 -7.80 -2.04
CA TYR A 241 -10.03 -7.10 -1.72
C TYR A 241 -10.63 -7.56 -0.41
N THR A 242 -10.55 -8.86 -0.13
CA THR A 242 -11.20 -9.44 1.04
C THR A 242 -10.49 -9.02 2.32
N ILE A 243 -9.14 -9.04 2.37
CA ILE A 243 -8.41 -8.73 3.62
C ILE A 243 -8.68 -7.31 4.12
N PRO A 244 -8.47 -6.23 3.32
CA PRO A 244 -8.63 -4.87 3.81
C PRO A 244 -10.05 -4.59 4.32
N LEU A 245 -11.06 -5.18 3.68
CA LEU A 245 -12.45 -4.99 4.09
C LEU A 245 -12.77 -5.71 5.41
N TYR A 246 -12.23 -6.92 5.64
CA TYR A 246 -12.36 -7.59 6.93
C TYR A 246 -11.61 -6.86 8.04
N GLU A 247 -10.45 -6.27 7.75
CA GLU A 247 -9.69 -5.44 8.70
C GLU A 247 -10.50 -4.20 9.10
N ASP A 248 -11.04 -3.46 8.13
CA ASP A 248 -11.89 -2.28 8.38
C ASP A 248 -13.14 -2.67 9.20
N LEU A 249 -13.81 -3.78 8.85
CA LEU A 249 -15.00 -4.27 9.56
C LEU A 249 -14.70 -4.67 11.02
N CYS A 250 -13.52 -5.25 11.26
CA CYS A 250 -13.14 -5.73 12.60
C CYS A 250 -12.53 -4.63 13.48
N THR A 251 -11.97 -3.58 12.87
CA THR A 251 -11.50 -2.38 13.57
C THR A 251 -12.67 -1.49 13.98
N GLY A 252 -13.72 -1.42 13.14
CA GLY A 252 -14.94 -0.67 13.41
C GLY A 252 -15.96 -1.43 14.26
N THR A 253 -17.21 -0.97 14.22
CA THR A 253 -18.32 -1.54 15.03
C THR A 253 -18.98 -2.77 14.40
N LEU A 254 -18.53 -3.18 13.21
CA LEU A 254 -19.20 -4.14 12.33
C LEU A 254 -18.61 -5.56 12.38
N LYS A 255 -17.91 -5.90 13.46
CA LYS A 255 -17.28 -7.21 13.61
C LYS A 255 -18.27 -8.38 13.59
N SER A 256 -19.45 -8.23 14.20
CA SER A 256 -20.49 -9.27 14.18
C SER A 256 -21.00 -9.54 12.76
N PHE A 257 -21.14 -8.50 11.94
CA PHE A 257 -21.47 -8.59 10.53
C PHE A 257 -20.36 -9.31 9.73
N ALA A 258 -19.10 -9.02 10.01
CA ALA A 258 -17.97 -9.75 9.42
C ALA A 258 -17.97 -11.24 9.77
N LEU A 259 -18.22 -11.59 11.04
CA LEU A 259 -18.31 -12.98 11.48
C LEU A 259 -19.39 -13.74 10.72
N GLU A 260 -20.58 -13.16 10.58
CA GLU A 260 -21.70 -13.78 9.86
C GLU A 260 -21.34 -14.12 8.41
N ILE A 261 -20.77 -13.15 7.68
CA ILE A 261 -20.34 -13.33 6.29
C ILE A 261 -19.25 -14.38 6.20
N PHE A 262 -18.28 -14.37 7.11
CA PHE A 262 -17.21 -15.35 7.13
C PHE A 262 -17.77 -16.76 7.32
N TYR A 263 -18.72 -16.96 8.24
CA TYR A 263 -19.34 -18.27 8.45
C TYR A 263 -20.03 -18.81 7.20
N GLN A 264 -20.66 -17.94 6.41
CA GLN A 264 -21.36 -18.29 5.16
C GLN A 264 -20.38 -18.60 4.01
N THR A 265 -19.22 -17.92 3.97
CA THR A 265 -18.31 -17.95 2.81
C THR A 265 -17.04 -18.79 3.02
N GLN A 266 -16.67 -19.12 4.26
CA GLN A 266 -15.38 -19.73 4.62
C GLN A 266 -15.02 -21.00 3.85
N ASN A 267 -16.00 -21.82 3.46
CA ASN A 267 -15.78 -23.08 2.75
C ASN A 267 -15.36 -22.87 1.30
N GLN A 268 -15.72 -21.73 0.72
CA GLN A 268 -15.33 -21.34 -0.63
C GLN A 268 -13.90 -20.78 -0.63
N LEU A 269 -13.51 -20.08 0.44
CA LEU A 269 -12.20 -19.41 0.52
C LEU A 269 -11.00 -20.37 0.47
N HIS A 270 -9.98 -19.95 -0.28
CA HIS A 270 -8.67 -20.61 -0.29
C HIS A 270 -8.12 -20.75 1.14
N PRO A 271 -7.51 -21.89 1.53
CA PRO A 271 -7.08 -22.16 2.91
C PRO A 271 -6.22 -21.05 3.55
N ASN A 272 -5.28 -20.47 2.79
CA ASN A 272 -4.43 -19.38 3.29
C ASN A 272 -5.23 -18.10 3.58
N LEU A 273 -6.18 -17.75 2.71
CA LEU A 273 -7.02 -16.58 2.89
C LEU A 273 -7.95 -16.78 4.09
N ARG A 274 -8.58 -17.96 4.18
CA ARG A 274 -9.42 -18.34 5.31
C ARG A 274 -8.68 -18.23 6.64
N LYS A 275 -7.47 -18.79 6.73
CA LYS A 275 -6.63 -18.70 7.93
C LYS A 275 -6.29 -17.25 8.28
N THR A 276 -6.03 -16.41 7.28
CA THR A 276 -5.73 -14.99 7.50
C THR A 276 -6.94 -14.24 8.05
N ILE A 277 -8.13 -14.45 7.47
CA ILE A 277 -9.37 -13.83 7.95
C ILE A 277 -9.75 -14.34 9.35
N GLN A 278 -9.55 -15.63 9.64
CA GLN A 278 -9.72 -16.16 11.00
C GLN A 278 -8.83 -15.44 12.02
N GLN A 279 -7.58 -15.14 11.66
CA GLN A 279 -6.67 -14.37 12.52
C GLN A 279 -7.15 -12.94 12.74
N ILE A 280 -7.64 -12.27 11.69
CA ILE A 280 -8.22 -10.91 11.80
C ILE A 280 -9.44 -10.94 12.74
N LEU A 281 -10.32 -11.91 12.57
CA LEU A 281 -11.52 -12.07 13.39
C LEU A 281 -11.18 -12.42 14.85
N SER A 282 -10.11 -13.18 15.12
CA SER A 282 -9.70 -13.56 16.48
C SER A 282 -8.99 -12.43 17.22
N GLN A 283 -8.24 -11.57 16.52
CA GLN A 283 -7.46 -10.50 17.15
C GLN A 283 -8.31 -9.45 17.89
N GLY A 284 -9.58 -9.26 17.52
CA GLY A 284 -10.51 -8.43 18.31
C GLY A 284 -11.37 -9.21 19.33
N LEU A 285 -11.06 -10.48 19.63
CA LEU A 285 -11.89 -11.38 20.46
C LEU A 285 -11.20 -11.79 21.78
N ASN A 286 -10.11 -11.13 22.18
CA ASN A 286 -9.50 -11.36 23.48
C ASN A 286 -10.11 -10.45 24.56
N PRO A 287 -10.86 -10.98 25.55
CA PRO A 287 -10.60 -10.58 26.92
C PRO A 287 -9.14 -10.96 27.23
N LEU A 288 -8.46 -10.08 27.98
CA LEU A 288 -7.11 -10.27 28.54
C LEU A 288 -6.76 -11.74 28.79
N PRO A 289 -5.56 -12.23 28.40
CA PRO A 289 -5.16 -13.58 28.76
C PRO A 289 -5.09 -13.68 30.29
N ALA A 290 -6.00 -14.48 30.85
CA ALA A 290 -5.90 -14.94 32.22
C ALA A 290 -4.56 -15.65 32.39
N ILE A 291 -3.83 -15.23 33.41
CA ILE A 291 -2.60 -15.89 33.85
C ILE A 291 -3.04 -17.22 34.47
N ASP A 292 -2.87 -18.32 33.72
CA ASP A 292 -2.92 -19.65 34.30
C ASP A 292 -1.63 -19.89 35.08
N THR A 293 -1.66 -19.57 36.37
CA THR A 293 -0.73 -20.11 37.36
C THR A 293 -1.17 -21.53 37.73
N THR A 294 -0.50 -22.53 37.15
CA THR A 294 -0.35 -23.84 37.82
C THR A 294 1.12 -24.17 37.92
N ALA A 295 1.57 -24.18 39.18
CA ALA A 295 2.92 -24.42 39.63
C ALA A 295 3.39 -25.86 39.40
N VAL A 296 4.65 -26.01 39.00
CA VAL A 296 5.55 -27.06 39.52
C VAL A 296 6.95 -26.46 39.62
N THR A 297 7.40 -26.24 40.84
CA THR A 297 8.79 -25.91 41.21
C THR A 297 9.49 -27.18 41.68
N THR A 298 10.68 -27.45 41.15
CA THR A 298 11.71 -28.25 41.84
C THR A 298 13.02 -27.46 41.85
N ASP A 299 13.44 -27.12 43.07
CA ASP A 299 14.77 -26.87 43.61
C ASP A 299 15.83 -26.02 42.88
N THR A 300 16.34 -25.04 43.64
CA THR A 300 17.57 -24.25 43.45
C THR A 300 18.62 -24.73 44.49
N PRO A 301 19.95 -24.40 44.44
CA PRO A 301 20.47 -23.04 44.25
C PRO A 301 21.79 -22.83 43.46
N ALA A 302 21.86 -21.62 42.89
CA ALA A 302 22.99 -20.67 42.82
C ALA A 302 24.27 -20.99 42.03
N MET A 303 24.53 -20.19 40.98
CA MET A 303 25.77 -19.40 40.83
C MET A 303 25.60 -18.27 39.79
N VAL A 304 26.52 -17.31 39.82
CA VAL A 304 26.38 -15.87 39.54
C VAL A 304 27.01 -15.45 38.18
N LEU A 305 26.62 -14.24 37.70
CA LEU A 305 27.10 -13.42 36.55
C LEU A 305 26.42 -13.74 35.20
N GLU A 306 25.94 -12.78 34.39
CA GLU A 306 26.50 -11.48 34.02
C GLU A 306 25.42 -10.59 33.35
N ASP A 307 25.63 -9.27 33.34
CA ASP A 307 24.79 -8.22 32.73
C ASP A 307 24.41 -8.48 31.26
N LYS A 308 23.12 -8.35 30.91
CA LYS A 308 22.71 -7.97 29.56
C LYS A 308 21.42 -7.13 29.57
N VAL A 309 21.56 -5.98 28.91
CA VAL A 309 20.58 -4.93 28.66
C VAL A 309 19.29 -5.50 28.05
N SER A 310 18.17 -5.04 28.58
CA SER A 310 16.80 -5.31 28.15
C SER A 310 16.58 -5.04 26.66
N GLU A 311 16.34 -6.10 25.88
CA GLU A 311 15.75 -5.99 24.54
C GLU A 311 14.30 -5.54 24.66
N ALA A 312 14.03 -4.36 24.08
CA ALA A 312 12.68 -3.86 23.87
C ALA A 312 11.92 -4.84 22.97
N THR A 313 10.84 -5.40 23.51
CA THR A 313 9.84 -6.16 22.77
C THR A 313 9.15 -5.23 21.76
N ASN A 314 9.72 -5.11 20.57
CA ASN A 314 9.04 -4.50 19.43
C ASN A 314 7.82 -5.35 19.09
N GLY A 315 6.64 -4.84 19.48
CA GLY A 315 5.36 -5.36 19.04
C GLY A 315 5.36 -5.44 17.52
N ALA A 316 5.17 -6.65 17.00
CA ALA A 316 5.14 -6.91 15.57
C ALA A 316 3.89 -6.24 14.96
N ILE A 317 4.03 -4.98 14.53
CA ILE A 317 3.14 -4.38 13.54
C ILE A 317 3.27 -5.27 12.31
N SER A 318 2.21 -6.01 12.01
CA SER A 318 2.23 -6.99 10.94
C SER A 318 2.27 -6.23 9.61
N LEU A 319 3.20 -6.60 8.73
CA LEU A 319 3.27 -6.14 7.33
C LEU A 319 2.03 -6.52 6.48
N ARG A 320 0.94 -6.90 7.14
CA ARG A 320 -0.39 -7.21 6.62
C ARG A 320 -1.21 -5.94 6.36
N ASP A 321 -0.81 -4.82 6.96
CA ASP A 321 -1.48 -3.56 6.81
C ASP A 321 -1.14 -2.96 5.43
N VAL A 322 -2.15 -3.00 4.56
CA VAL A 322 -2.29 -2.27 3.30
C VAL A 322 -2.08 -3.08 2.02
N ASN A 323 -3.15 -3.03 1.24
CA ASN A 323 -3.38 -3.54 -0.11
C ASN A 323 -2.15 -3.33 -1.02
N VAL A 324 -1.56 -4.44 -1.49
CA VAL A 324 -0.43 -4.44 -2.45
C VAL A 324 -0.94 -4.23 -3.89
N SER A 325 -2.22 -3.90 -4.10
CA SER A 325 -2.72 -3.47 -5.41
C SER A 325 -2.34 -2.01 -5.68
N ALA A 326 -1.08 -1.85 -6.11
CA ALA A 326 -0.70 -0.85 -7.10
C ALA A 326 -1.23 -1.26 -8.48
#